data_AF-A0A817AE18-F1
#
_entry.id   AF-A0A817AE18-F1
#
_cell.length_a   1.000
_cell.length_b   1.000
_cell.length_c   1.000
_cell.angle_alpha   90.00
_cell.angle_beta   90.00
_cell.angle_gamma   90.00
#
_symmetry.space_group_name_H-M   'P 1'
#
loop_
_entity.id
_entity.type
_entity.pdbx_description
1 polymer ?
#
loop_
_entity_poly.entity_id
_entity_poly.type
_entity_poly.pdbx_seq_one_letter_code
_entity_poly.pdbx_strand_id
1 'polypeptide(L)' 'AETQFKVLGSLDQDNLHIIQLEETTPPFPLLQPVPIVGLLPIQLNSPGEFER' A
#
# COMPACT_ATOMS: atom_id res chain seq x y z
N ALA A 1 17.19 14.39 4.92
CA ALA A 1 16.86 12.99 4.58
C ALA A 1 15.92 12.49 5.66
N GLU A 2 14.74 12.00 5.29
CA GLU A 2 13.82 11.38 6.25
C GLU A 2 14.11 9.88 6.29
N THR A 3 14.40 9.36 7.48
CA THR A 3 14.62 7.93 7.68
C THR A 3 13.28 7.22 7.70
N GLN A 4 13.14 6.16 6.90
CA GLN A 4 11.93 5.34 6.84
C GLN A 4 12.15 4.00 7.54
N PHE A 5 11.09 3.47 8.14
CA PHE A 5 11.12 2.19 8.84
C PHE A 5 9.95 1.31 8.41
N LYS A 6 10.23 0.01 8.23
CA LYS A 6 9.22 -1.02 8.04
C LYS A 6 8.82 -1.59 9.39
N VAL A 7 7.51 -1.69 9.64
CA VAL A 7 6.97 -2.36 10.83
C VAL A 7 7.06 -3.88 10.61
N LEU A 8 7.73 -4.57 11.52
CA LEU A 8 7.86 -6.03 11.51
C LEU A 8 6.86 -6.73 12.44
N GLY A 9 6.47 -6.04 13.51
CA GLY A 9 5.53 -6.57 14.49
C GLY A 9 5.15 -5.53 15.54
N SER A 10 4.08 -5.82 16.26
CA SER A 10 3.62 -5.05 17.41
C SER A 10 3.33 -5.97 18.58
N LEU A 11 3.60 -5.48 19.79
CA LEU A 11 3.21 -6.11 21.04
C LEU A 11 2.51 -5.07 21.89
N ASP A 12 1.25 -5.35 22.23
CA ASP A 12 0.42 -4.53 23.09
C ASP A 12 0.19 -5.27 24.41
N GLN A 13 0.60 -4.65 25.53
CA GLN A 13 0.37 -5.17 26.89
C GLN A 13 -0.02 -4.04 27.83
N ASP A 14 -1.25 -4.10 28.35
CA ASP A 14 -1.83 -3.09 29.24
C ASP A 14 -1.69 -1.65 28.68
N ASN A 15 -0.73 -0.89 29.19
CA ASN A 15 -0.43 0.49 28.80
C ASN A 15 0.90 0.62 28.02
N LEU A 16 1.48 -0.50 27.60
CA LEU A 16 2.75 -0.58 26.89
C LEU A 16 2.51 -1.04 25.45
N HIS A 17 2.97 -0.21 24.52
CA HIS A 17 2.91 -0.48 23.08
C HIS A 17 4.35 -0.54 22.55
N ILE A 18 4.78 -1.73 22.13
CA ILE A 18 6.11 -1.96 21.56
C ILE A 18 5.94 -2.26 20.07
N ILE A 19 6.65 -1.50 19.23
CA ILE A 19 6.68 -1.71 17.78
C ILE A 19 8.08 -2.12 17.38
N GLN A 20 8.20 -3.23 16.67
CA GLN A 20 9.46 -3.67 16.05
C GLN A 20 9.61 -3.03 14.68
N LEU A 21 10.72 -2.33 14.46
CA LEU A 21 11.03 -1.57 13.25
C LEU A 21 12.32 -2.05 12.60
N GLU A 22 12.36 -2.02 11.27
CA GLU A 22 13.55 -2.23 10.44
C GLU A 22 13.80 -0.96 9.62
N GLU A 23 15.00 -0.39 9.66
CA GLU A 23 15.36 0.77 8.85
C GLU A 23 15.38 0.39 7.36
N THR A 24 14.78 1.21 6.50
CA THR A 24 14.63 0.89 5.08
C THR A 24 15.54 1.76 4.22
N THR A 25 16.47 1.12 3.52
CA THR A 25 17.40 1.77 2.58
C THR A 25 17.49 0.94 1.29
N PRO A 26 17.03 1.45 0.13
CA PRO A 26 16.47 2.78 -0.10
C PRO A 26 15.09 2.95 0.58
N PRO A 27 14.64 4.20 0.77
CA PRO A 27 13.30 4.47 1.29
C PRO A 27 12.22 3.84 0.40
N PHE A 28 11.13 3.36 1.01
CA PHE A 28 9.96 2.86 0.27
C PHE A 28 9.32 3.99 -0.55
N PRO A 29 8.87 3.70 -1.78
CA PRO A 29 8.11 4.67 -2.55
C PRO A 29 6.78 4.95 -1.83
N LEU A 30 6.59 6.18 -1.35
CA LEU A 30 5.30 6.61 -0.83
C LEU A 30 4.29 6.61 -1.99
N LEU A 31 3.13 5.99 -1.77
CA LEU A 31 2.02 6.08 -2.73
C LEU A 31 1.67 7.56 -2.91
N GLN A 32 1.90 8.07 -4.11
CA GLN A 32 1.46 9.41 -4.45
C GLN A 32 -0.03 9.36 -4.78
N PRO A 33 -0.84 10.33 -4.33
CA PRO A 33 -2.19 10.51 -4.84
C PRO A 33 -2.09 10.63 -6.36
N VAL A 34 -2.63 9.64 -7.08
CA VAL A 34 -2.75 9.76 -8.53
C VAL A 34 -3.77 10.86 -8.76
N PRO A 35 -3.42 11.98 -9.43
CA PRO A 35 -4.43 12.95 -9.80
C PRO A 35 -5.48 12.20 -10.61
N ILE A 36 -6.76 12.35 -10.24
CA ILE A 36 -7.88 11.81 -11.02
C ILE A 36 -7.91 12.60 -12.34
N VAL A 37 -7.05 12.23 -13.28
CA VAL A 37 -7.05 12.78 -14.63
C VAL A 37 -8.12 12.02 -15.41
N GLY A 38 -9.35 12.50 -15.25
CA GLY A 38 -10.50 12.04 -16.02
C GLY A 38 -11.04 10.70 -15.52
N LEU A 39 -12.37 10.62 -15.47
CA LEU A 39 -13.09 9.37 -15.53
C LEU A 39 -12.58 8.58 -16.75
N LEU A 40 -11.67 7.63 -16.53
CA LEU A 40 -11.32 6.66 -17.56
C LEU A 40 -12.64 6.00 -17.96
N PRO A 41 -13.06 6.04 -19.23
CA PRO A 41 -14.21 5.28 -19.67
C PRO A 41 -13.82 3.82 -19.48
N ILE A 42 -14.30 3.21 -18.39
CA ILE A 42 -14.26 1.77 -18.20
C ILE A 42 -15.24 1.24 -19.26
N GLN A 43 -14.73 0.97 -20.46
CA GLN A 43 -15.39 0.05 -21.38
C GLN A 43 -15.32 -1.31 -20.67
N LEU A 44 -16.37 -1.64 -19.93
CA LEU A 44 -16.68 -3.00 -19.54
C LEU A 44 -16.86 -3.77 -20.85
N ASN A 45 -15.77 -4.29 -21.41
CA ASN A 45 -15.87 -5.31 -22.43
C ASN A 45 -16.74 -6.41 -21.83
N SER A 46 -17.85 -6.65 -22.52
CA SER A 46 -18.86 -7.64 -22.22
C SER A 46 -18.17 -8.95 -21.83
N PRO A 47 -18.73 -9.72 -20.87
CA PRO A 47 -18.12 -10.98 -20.46
C PRO A 47 -17.89 -11.84 -21.69
N GLY A 48 -16.63 -12.20 -21.89
CA GLY A 48 -16.21 -13.08 -22.96
C GLY A 48 -17.07 -14.34 -22.97
N GLU A 49 -17.45 -14.74 -24.18
CA GLU A 49 -17.89 -16.07 -24.52
C GLU A 49 -16.96 -17.09 -23.85
N PHE A 50 -17.46 -17.78 -22.83
CA PHE A 50 -16.93 -19.09 -22.50
C PHE A 50 -17.65 -20.07 -23.41
N GLU A 51 -17.00 -20.39 -24.53
CA GLU A 51 -17.34 -21.53 -25.37
C GLU A 51 -17.34 -22.81 -24.53
N ARG A 52 -18.52 -23.43 -24.36
CA ARG A 52 -18.82 -24.81 -24.80
C ARG A 52 -20.30 -25.15 -24.62
#